data_AF-A0A1C6G6C5-F1
#
_entry.id   AF-A0A1C6G6C5-F1
#
_cell.length_a   1.000
_cell.length_b   1.000
_cell.length_c   1.000
_cell.angle_alpha   90.00
_cell.angle_beta   90.00
_cell.angle_gamma   90.00
#
_symmetry.space_group_name_H-M   'P 1'
#
loop_
_entity.id
_entity.type
_entity.pdbx_description
1 polymer ?
#
loop_
_entity_poly.entity_id
_entity_poly.type
_entity_poly.pdbx_seq_one_letter_code
_entity_poly.pdbx_strand_id
1 'polypeptide(L)'
;MTHRATLGTDPRGNLTRIDNALAQMPQRLEAAKAQLDNLYQQQAAAKEEVGKPFLYEEELRSKNARLVELDTLLNIDGKGQAHTEAVVAKSTRTSVLDSLKRPATPRSTEKKPKQHEEVR
;
A
#
# COMPACT_ATOMS: atom_id res chain seq x y z
N MET A 1 -17.05 -17.72 -6.13
CA MET A 1 -17.92 -16.53 -5.91
C MET A 1 -19.13 -16.97 -5.11
N THR A 2 -19.35 -16.41 -3.92
CA THR A 2 -20.54 -16.71 -3.10
C THR A 2 -21.45 -15.50 -3.09
N HIS A 3 -22.70 -15.65 -3.49
CA HIS A 3 -23.71 -14.60 -3.41
C HIS A 3 -24.50 -14.75 -2.12
N ARG A 4 -24.61 -13.68 -1.33
CA ARG A 4 -25.38 -13.66 -0.08
C ARG A 4 -26.71 -12.95 -0.28
N ALA A 5 -27.77 -13.52 0.28
CA ALA A 5 -29.08 -12.90 0.42
C ALA A 5 -29.49 -12.96 1.89
N THR A 6 -30.10 -11.89 2.40
CA THR A 6 -30.59 -11.82 3.78
C THR A 6 -32.03 -12.33 3.83
N LEU A 7 -32.26 -13.35 4.66
CA LEU A 7 -33.58 -13.88 4.92
C LEU A 7 -34.15 -13.26 6.21
N GLY A 8 -35.48 -13.18 6.28
CA GLY A 8 -36.26 -12.65 7.39
C GLY A 8 -37.30 -13.67 7.82
N THR A 9 -38.22 -13.27 8.70
CA THR A 9 -39.21 -14.16 9.33
C THR A 9 -40.43 -14.45 8.45
N ASP A 10 -40.82 -13.53 7.56
CA ASP A 10 -41.95 -13.74 6.64
C ASP A 10 -41.53 -14.51 5.36
N PRO A 11 -42.17 -15.66 5.06
CA PRO A 11 -41.90 -16.45 3.86
C PRO A 11 -42.14 -15.70 2.55
N ARG A 12 -43.17 -14.85 2.45
CA ARG A 12 -43.44 -14.09 1.21
C ARG A 12 -42.40 -13.01 0.97
N GLY A 13 -42.06 -12.24 2.01
CA GLY A 13 -40.96 -11.29 1.95
C GLY A 13 -39.60 -11.93 1.64
N ASN A 14 -39.38 -13.19 2.06
CA ASN A 14 -38.18 -13.96 1.72
C ASN A 14 -38.09 -14.23 0.22
N LEU A 15 -39.20 -14.59 -0.43
CA LEU A 15 -39.25 -14.83 -1.87
C LEU A 15 -38.84 -13.57 -2.65
N THR A 16 -39.44 -12.41 -2.33
CA THR A 16 -39.08 -11.15 -2.98
C THR A 16 -37.60 -10.78 -2.78
N ARG A 17 -37.03 -11.03 -1.60
CA ARG A 17 -35.61 -10.76 -1.34
C ARG A 17 -34.70 -11.69 -2.13
N ILE A 18 -35.07 -12.95 -2.31
CA ILE A 18 -34.34 -13.91 -3.14
C ILE A 18 -34.43 -13.49 -4.61
N ASP A 19 -35.62 -13.14 -5.11
CA ASP A 19 -35.81 -12.70 -6.50
C ASP A 19 -34.97 -11.46 -6.83
N ASN A 20 -34.97 -10.47 -5.92
CA ASN A 20 -34.12 -9.29 -6.06
C ASN A 20 -32.63 -9.65 -6.03
N ALA A 21 -32.21 -10.58 -5.16
CA ALA A 21 -30.83 -11.02 -5.10
C ALA A 21 -30.41 -11.72 -6.40
N LEU A 22 -31.27 -12.56 -6.97
CA LEU A 22 -31.07 -13.24 -8.25
C LEU A 22 -30.99 -12.25 -9.41
N ALA A 23 -31.92 -11.28 -9.47
CA ALA A 23 -31.96 -10.26 -10.50
C ALA A 23 -30.68 -9.38 -10.51
N GLN A 24 -30.05 -9.17 -9.35
CA GLN A 24 -28.80 -8.41 -9.23
C GLN A 24 -27.54 -9.22 -9.56
N MET A 25 -27.59 -10.55 -9.66
CA MET A 25 -26.38 -11.36 -9.89
C MET A 25 -25.67 -11.05 -11.22
N PRO A 26 -26.38 -10.89 -12.36
CA PRO A 26 -25.74 -10.57 -13.63
C PRO A 26 -25.00 -9.23 -13.57
N GLN A 27 -25.63 -8.21 -12.98
CA GLN A 27 -25.02 -6.90 -12.82
C GLN A 27 -23.76 -6.96 -11.95
N ARG A 28 -23.79 -7.72 -10.85
CA ARG A 28 -22.61 -7.91 -9.99
C ARG A 28 -21.49 -8.65 -10.71
N LEU A 29 -21.83 -9.61 -11.56
CA LEU A 29 -20.88 -10.35 -12.37
C LEU A 29 -20.19 -9.44 -13.39
N GLU A 30 -20.96 -8.60 -14.10
CA GLU A 30 -20.39 -7.63 -15.03
C GLU A 30 -19.52 -6.58 -14.32
N ALA A 31 -19.94 -6.09 -13.14
CA ALA A 31 -19.11 -5.20 -12.33
C ALA A 31 -17.79 -5.87 -11.90
N ALA A 32 -17.82 -7.15 -11.53
CA ALA A 32 -16.60 -7.89 -11.16
C ALA A 32 -15.67 -8.11 -12.36
N LYS A 33 -16.21 -8.37 -13.56
CA LYS A 33 -15.42 -8.45 -14.79
C LYS A 33 -14.76 -7.12 -15.12
N ALA A 34 -15.51 -6.02 -15.08
CA ALA A 34 -14.96 -4.68 -15.31
C ALA A 34 -13.85 -4.33 -14.30
N GLN A 35 -14.02 -4.69 -13.03
CA GLN A 35 -12.97 -4.53 -12.02
C GLN A 35 -11.72 -5.35 -12.34
N LEU A 36 -11.89 -6.59 -12.80
CA LEU A 36 -10.78 -7.45 -13.21
C LEU A 36 -10.02 -6.84 -14.40
N ASP A 37 -10.74 -6.38 -15.43
CA ASP A 37 -10.14 -5.75 -16.60
C ASP A 37 -9.38 -4.48 -16.23
N ASN A 38 -9.95 -3.65 -15.35
CA ASN A 38 -9.28 -2.46 -14.83
C ASN A 38 -7.98 -2.82 -14.08
N LEU A 39 -7.98 -3.88 -13.27
CA LEU A 39 -6.76 -4.33 -12.58
C LEU A 39 -5.69 -4.82 -13.55
N TYR A 40 -6.08 -5.52 -14.61
CA TYR A 40 -5.13 -5.93 -15.65
C TYR A 40 -4.53 -4.73 -16.39
N GLN A 41 -5.34 -3.72 -16.71
CA GLN A 41 -4.85 -2.48 -17.31
C GLN A 41 -3.89 -1.74 -16.37
N GLN A 42 -4.24 -1.61 -15.09
CA GLN A 42 -3.37 -1.00 -14.09
C GLN A 42 -2.06 -1.78 -13.93
N GLN A 43 -2.11 -3.11 -13.96
CA GLN A 43 -0.92 -3.94 -13.93
C GLN A 43 -0.04 -3.72 -15.16
N ALA A 44 -0.64 -3.65 -16.36
CA ALA A 44 0.08 -3.39 -17.60
C ALA A 44 0.76 -2.02 -17.57
N ALA A 45 0.02 -0.98 -17.19
CA ALA A 45 0.56 0.37 -17.03
C ALA A 45 1.69 0.43 -15.98
N ALA A 46 1.49 -0.19 -14.81
CA ALA A 46 2.53 -0.24 -13.78
C ALA A 46 3.79 -0.98 -14.24
N LYS A 47 3.66 -2.06 -15.02
CA LYS A 47 4.81 -2.76 -15.62
C LYS A 47 5.56 -1.89 -16.62
N GLU A 48 4.83 -1.11 -17.43
CA GLU A 48 5.44 -0.17 -18.36
C GLU A 48 6.22 0.92 -17.62
N GLU A 49 5.62 1.53 -16.60
CA GLU A 49 6.27 2.55 -15.76
C GLU A 49 7.49 2.01 -15.01
N VAL A 50 7.43 0.78 -14.49
CA VAL A 50 8.60 0.13 -13.87
C VAL A 50 9.75 -0.08 -14.86
N GLY A 51 9.43 -0.31 -16.13
CA GLY A 51 10.43 -0.45 -17.19
C GLY A 51 11.00 0.88 -17.69
N LYS A 52 10.37 2.02 -17.37
CA LYS A 52 10.88 3.33 -17.80
C LYS A 52 12.15 3.66 -17.00
N PRO A 53 13.30 3.85 -17.68
CA PRO A 53 14.54 4.18 -16.99
C PRO A 53 14.40 5.53 -16.29
N PHE A 54 15.10 5.67 -15.17
CA PHE A 54 15.13 6.92 -14.44
C PHE A 54 15.84 7.99 -15.27
N LEU A 55 15.18 9.13 -15.48
CA LEU A 55 15.67 10.19 -16.38
C LEU A 55 17.09 10.67 -16.06
N TYR A 56 17.49 10.65 -14.79
CA TYR A 56 18.79 11.14 -14.32
C TYR A 56 19.70 10.00 -13.85
N GLU A 57 19.53 8.79 -14.37
CA GLU A 57 20.32 7.63 -13.94
C GLU A 57 21.83 7.85 -14.14
N GLU A 58 22.23 8.45 -15.26
CA GLU A 58 23.65 8.76 -15.53
C GLU A 58 24.20 9.85 -14.61
N GLU A 59 23.42 10.91 -14.35
CA GLU A 59 23.81 11.98 -13.43
C GLU A 59 23.89 11.48 -11.98
N LEU A 60 22.99 10.59 -11.58
CA LEU A 60 23.04 9.94 -10.28
C LEU A 60 24.28 9.05 -10.15
N ARG A 61 24.62 8.29 -11.20
CA ARG A 61 25.83 7.46 -11.23
C ARG A 61 27.09 8.30 -11.12
N SER A 62 27.20 9.41 -11.85
CA SER A 62 28.39 10.27 -11.80
C SER A 62 28.54 10.96 -10.45
N LYS A 63 27.44 11.46 -9.87
CA LYS A 63 27.43 12.04 -8.52
C LYS A 63 27.79 11.03 -7.45
N ASN A 64 27.25 9.81 -7.52
CA ASN A 64 27.60 8.75 -6.58
C ASN A 64 29.08 8.35 -6.67
N ALA A 65 29.63 8.21 -7.89
CA ALA A 65 31.04 7.92 -8.06
C ALA A 65 31.92 9.00 -7.42
N ARG A 66 31.59 10.28 -7.66
CA ARG A 66 32.32 11.40 -7.08
C ARG A 66 32.19 11.45 -5.55
N LEU A 67 31.02 11.12 -5.01
CA LEU A 67 30.79 11.03 -3.57
C LEU A 67 31.70 9.95 -2.97
N VAL A 68 31.73 8.74 -3.55
CA VAL A 68 32.60 7.64 -3.08
C VAL A 68 34.07 8.06 -3.12
N GLU A 69 34.53 8.71 -4.19
CA GLU A 69 35.89 9.25 -4.25
C GLU A 69 36.16 10.25 -3.11
N LEU A 70 35.26 11.21 -2.90
CA LEU A 70 35.40 12.20 -1.83
C LEU A 70 35.37 11.57 -0.45
N ASP A 71 34.51 10.58 -0.21
CA ASP A 71 34.45 9.83 1.04
C ASP A 71 35.77 9.11 1.31
N THR A 72 36.33 8.43 0.31
CA THR A 72 37.65 7.79 0.45
C THR A 72 38.78 8.78 0.74
N LEU A 73 38.73 9.97 0.14
CA LEU A 73 39.71 11.05 0.39
C LEU A 73 39.53 11.72 1.75
N LEU A 74 38.30 11.83 2.25
CA LEU A 74 38.01 12.40 3.56
C LEU A 74 38.30 11.41 4.69
N ASN A 75 38.18 10.11 4.43
CA ASN A 75 38.40 9.05 5.42
C ASN A 75 39.89 8.70 5.66
N ILE A 76 40.81 9.58 5.25
CA ILE A 76 42.26 9.36 5.32
C ILE A 76 42.81 9.35 6.77
N ASP A 77 42.12 9.95 7.75
CA ASP A 77 42.61 10.02 9.14
C ASP A 77 42.05 8.94 10.09
N GLY A 78 41.24 7.98 9.61
CA GLY A 78 40.76 6.84 10.40
C GLY A 78 40.01 7.17 11.71
N LYS A 79 39.66 8.44 11.95
CA LYS A 79 39.03 8.96 13.18
C LYS A 79 37.75 9.75 12.94
N GLY A 80 37.29 9.86 11.70
CA GLY A 80 35.89 10.19 11.44
C GLY A 80 35.11 8.89 11.60
N GLN A 81 33.96 8.91 12.29
CA GLN A 81 33.02 7.81 12.19
C GLN A 81 32.76 7.61 10.71
N ALA A 82 33.34 6.55 10.12
CA ALA A 82 33.00 6.14 8.79
C ALA A 82 31.49 5.96 8.84
N HIS A 83 30.75 6.86 8.21
CA HIS A 83 29.42 6.54 7.78
C HIS A 83 29.63 5.48 6.72
N THR A 84 29.86 4.26 7.19
CA THR A 84 29.66 3.04 6.44
C THR A 84 28.24 3.19 5.93
N GLU A 85 28.11 3.65 4.70
CA GLU A 85 27.07 3.14 3.85
C GLU A 85 27.27 1.64 3.89
N ALA A 86 26.52 1.03 4.80
CA ALA A 86 26.14 -0.33 4.66
C ALA A 86 25.79 -0.47 3.18
N VAL A 87 26.64 -1.21 2.45
CA VAL A 87 26.16 -2.17 1.46
C VAL A 87 24.79 -2.57 1.97
N VAL A 88 23.75 -2.41 1.15
CA VAL A 88 22.40 -2.84 1.46
C VAL A 88 22.42 -4.37 1.59
N ALA A 89 23.10 -4.88 2.62
CA ALA A 89 22.91 -6.14 3.26
C ALA A 89 21.52 -5.99 3.86
N LYS A 90 20.52 -6.33 3.04
CA LYS A 90 19.12 -6.54 3.39
C LYS A 90 18.76 -5.77 4.65
N SER A 91 18.59 -4.47 4.48
CA SER A 91 18.22 -3.58 5.56
C SER A 91 17.11 -4.25 6.37
N THR A 92 17.36 -4.44 7.66
CA THR A 92 16.40 -4.89 8.68
C THR A 92 15.20 -3.96 8.82
N ARG A 93 15.07 -2.95 7.94
CA ARG A 93 13.84 -2.20 7.72
C ARG A 93 12.79 -3.16 7.17
N THR A 94 11.86 -3.57 8.04
CA THR A 94 10.71 -4.40 7.66
C THR A 94 10.08 -3.84 6.40
N SER A 95 10.00 -4.68 5.36
CA SER A 95 9.42 -4.31 4.07
C SER A 95 8.02 -3.71 4.26
N VAL A 96 7.68 -2.70 3.44
CA VAL A 96 6.33 -2.12 3.45
C VAL A 96 5.26 -3.19 3.16
N LEU A 97 5.62 -4.20 2.37
CA LEU A 97 4.77 -5.38 2.12
C LEU A 97 4.54 -6.21 3.40
N ASP A 98 5.53 -6.27 4.28
CA ASP A 98 5.46 -6.97 5.57
C ASP A 98 4.59 -6.23 6.60
N SER A 99 4.57 -4.89 6.54
CA SER A 99 3.61 -4.09 7.32
C SER A 99 2.18 -4.20 6.80
N LEU A 100 1.99 -4.41 5.49
CA LEU A 100 0.66 -4.59 4.88
C LEU A 100 0.11 -6.02 5.06
N LYS A 101 0.98 -7.01 5.30
CA LYS A 101 0.59 -8.41 5.57
C LYS A 101 0.14 -8.64 7.01
N ARG A 102 0.44 -7.73 7.94
CA ARG A 102 -0.06 -7.79 9.31
C ARG A 102 -1.55 -7.43 9.32
N PRO A 103 -2.42 -8.24 9.97
CA PRO A 103 -3.84 -7.91 10.07
C PRO A 103 -4.01 -6.60 10.85
N ALA A 104 -4.85 -5.70 10.33
CA ALA A 104 -5.10 -4.40 10.95
C ALA A 104 -5.62 -4.59 12.39
N THR A 105 -4.90 -4.02 13.36
CA THR A 105 -5.39 -3.96 14.75
C THR A 105 -6.61 -3.05 14.80
N PRO A 106 -7.70 -3.43 15.50
CA PRO A 106 -8.89 -2.60 15.61
C PRO A 106 -8.56 -1.27 16.30
N ARG A 107 -8.98 -0.15 15.71
CA ARG A 107 -8.89 1.19 16.29
C ARG A 107 -9.68 1.23 17.61
N SER A 108 -8.99 1.32 18.74
CA SER A 108 -9.61 1.72 20.01
C SER A 108 -10.05 3.18 19.93
N THR A 109 -11.34 3.44 20.00
CA THR A 109 -11.89 4.79 20.17
C THR A 109 -11.74 5.21 21.64
N GLU A 110 -10.57 5.69 22.04
CA GLU A 110 -10.41 6.37 23.32
C GLU A 110 -10.87 7.81 23.21
N LYS A 111 -12.01 8.09 23.83
CA LYS A 111 -12.54 9.44 24.07
C LYS A 111 -11.59 10.19 25.01
N LYS A 112 -10.93 11.25 24.53
CA LYS A 112 -10.33 12.27 25.40
C LYS A 112 -11.44 13.11 26.05
N PRO A 113 -11.44 13.34 27.38
CA PRO A 113 -12.33 14.30 28.01
C PRO A 113 -11.88 15.74 27.74
N LYS A 114 -12.85 16.61 27.45
CA LYS A 114 -12.69 18.07 27.31
C LYS A 114 -12.48 18.69 28.68
N GLN A 115 -11.39 19.43 28.88
CA GLN A 115 -11.29 20.40 29.97
C GLN A 115 -11.64 21.78 29.39
N HIS A 116 -12.70 22.38 29.93
CA HIS A 116 -13.09 23.77 29.75
C HIS A 116 -12.29 24.59 30.77
N GLU A 117 -11.54 25.59 30.32
CA GLU A 117 -10.92 26.58 31.19
C GLU A 117 -11.80 27.84 31.16
N GLU A 118 -12.47 28.11 32.28
CA GLU A 118 -13.15 29.38 32.54
C GLU A 118 -12.10 30.45 32.80
N VAL A 119 -12.07 31.49 31.97
CA VAL A 119 -11.41 32.75 32.28
C VAL A 119 -12.47 33.71 32.80
N ARG A 120 -12.19 34.13 34.03
CA ARG A 120 -12.78 35.15 34.89
C ARG A 120 -13.37 36.38 34.21
#